data_AF-A0A3D0R6K2-F1
#
_entry.id   AF-A0A3D0R6K2-F1
#
_cell.length_a   1.000
_cell.length_b   1.000
_cell.length_c   1.000
_cell.angle_alpha   90.00
_cell.angle_beta   90.00
_cell.angle_gamma   90.00
#
_symmetry.space_group_name_H-M   'P 1'
#
loop_
_entity.id
_entity.type
_entity.pdbx_description
1 polymer ?
#
loop_
_entity_poly.entity_id
_entity_poly.type
_entity_poly.pdbx_seq_one_letter_code
_entity_poly.pdbx_strand_id
1 'polypeptide(L)'
;MLIDNKFFLNQNASNFLFENYATLRRIFSDFIGQLDIAYISYTFISKNNEVFFISSSPAIEQNLIEKNLWCLDLTSLQPFLLKDKFVPWAQFINELSFALRTYKYDKFLDGYCMLTSYQEFIVITFLGFNKKTLTKTVFNSSKFLALSSYCLQKIHYLIPLPTLKGVIRNKPFLQLIVNNTGT
;
A
#
# COMPACT_ATOMS: atom_id res chain seq x y z
N MET A 1 -11.11 -13.78 7.18
CA MET A 1 -12.32 -13.37 6.45
C MET A 1 -12.69 -12.00 6.99
N LEU A 2 -12.57 -10.95 6.18
CA LEU A 2 -12.93 -9.57 6.55
C LEU A 2 -14.47 -9.46 6.54
N ILE A 3 -15.17 -10.09 7.48
CA ILE A 3 -16.64 -10.11 7.52
C ILE A 3 -17.11 -8.99 8.45
N ASP A 4 -18.05 -8.16 7.96
CA ASP A 4 -18.88 -7.16 8.67
C ASP A 4 -18.19 -6.03 9.43
N ASN A 5 -16.90 -5.82 9.23
CA ASN A 5 -16.19 -4.77 9.93
C ASN A 5 -16.29 -3.42 9.23
N LYS A 6 -16.92 -2.45 9.92
CA LYS A 6 -16.86 -1.04 9.55
C LYS A 6 -15.40 -0.56 9.60
N PHE A 7 -14.81 -0.35 8.42
CA PHE A 7 -13.50 0.26 8.31
C PHE A 7 -13.55 1.74 8.67
N PHE A 8 -12.48 2.26 9.24
CA PHE A 8 -12.30 3.70 9.42
C PHE A 8 -10.92 4.11 8.94
N LEU A 9 -10.87 5.26 8.28
CA LEU A 9 -9.64 5.83 7.79
C LEU A 9 -8.82 6.36 8.98
N ASN A 10 -7.52 6.03 9.04
CA ASN A 10 -6.60 6.63 9.99
C ASN A 10 -6.59 8.15 9.81
N GLN A 11 -6.65 8.91 10.90
CA GLN A 11 -6.72 10.38 10.84
C GLN A 11 -5.53 11.02 10.12
N ASN A 12 -4.37 10.36 10.14
CA ASN A 12 -3.15 10.78 9.46
C ASN A 12 -2.94 10.12 8.09
N ALA A 13 -3.90 9.33 7.57
CA ALA A 13 -3.70 8.57 6.33
C ALA A 13 -3.30 9.47 5.15
N SER A 14 -3.94 10.64 5.01
CA SER A 14 -3.60 11.61 3.96
C SER A 14 -2.20 12.19 4.14
N ASN A 15 -1.84 12.61 5.35
CA ASN A 15 -0.49 13.13 5.64
C ASN A 15 0.59 12.07 5.41
N PHE A 16 0.32 10.83 5.81
CA PHE A 16 1.24 9.70 5.72
C PHE A 16 1.63 9.36 4.27
N LEU A 17 0.71 9.56 3.32
CA LEU A 17 0.98 9.39 1.89
C LEU A 17 2.13 10.28 1.37
N PHE A 18 2.26 11.49 1.92
CA PHE A 18 3.20 12.49 1.43
C PHE A 18 4.44 12.66 2.33
N GLU A 19 4.29 12.50 3.65
CA GLU A 19 5.38 12.69 4.61
C GLU A 19 6.60 11.82 4.29
N ASN A 20 6.38 10.60 3.81
CA ASN A 20 7.42 9.63 3.49
C ASN A 20 7.64 9.45 1.98
N TYR A 21 7.14 10.36 1.14
CA TYR A 21 7.10 10.19 -0.31
C TYR A 21 8.48 9.94 -0.93
N ALA A 22 9.50 10.71 -0.55
CA ALA A 22 10.85 10.55 -1.10
C ALA A 22 11.43 9.15 -0.82
N THR A 23 11.25 8.66 0.41
CA THR A 23 11.69 7.33 0.84
C THR A 23 10.90 6.23 0.12
N LEU A 24 9.57 6.35 0.09
CA LEU A 24 8.69 5.39 -0.59
C LEU A 24 8.97 5.33 -2.09
N ARG A 25 9.16 6.48 -2.75
CA ARG A 25 9.48 6.56 -4.18
C ARG A 25 10.75 5.77 -4.51
N ARG A 26 11.80 5.89 -3.69
CA ARG A 26 13.04 5.12 -3.88
C ARG A 26 12.83 3.62 -3.68
N ILE A 27 12.04 3.21 -2.69
CA ILE A 27 11.73 1.79 -2.48
C ILE A 27 10.91 1.24 -3.65
N PHE A 28 9.92 2.00 -4.11
CA PHE A 28 9.06 1.58 -5.21
C PHE A 28 9.76 1.60 -6.57
N SER A 29 10.74 2.48 -6.81
CA SER A 29 11.45 2.49 -8.10
C SER A 29 12.15 1.17 -8.39
N ASP A 30 12.77 0.56 -7.37
CA ASP A 30 13.41 -0.76 -7.50
C ASP A 30 12.37 -1.82 -7.87
N PHE A 31 11.19 -1.74 -7.25
CA PHE A 31 10.11 -2.70 -7.42
C PHE A 31 9.40 -2.58 -8.77
N ILE A 32 9.11 -1.35 -9.16
CA ILE A 32 8.44 -0.97 -10.40
C ILE A 32 9.28 -1.44 -11.59
N GLY A 33 10.59 -1.16 -11.57
CA GLY A 33 11.49 -1.59 -12.62
C GLY A 33 11.61 -3.11 -12.76
N GLN A 34 11.66 -3.84 -11.63
CA GLN A 34 11.79 -5.30 -11.65
C GLN A 34 10.56 -6.05 -12.16
N LEU A 35 9.36 -5.49 -11.95
CA LEU A 35 8.09 -6.11 -12.31
C LEU A 35 7.46 -5.53 -13.59
N ASP A 36 8.07 -4.52 -14.21
CA ASP A 36 7.50 -3.74 -15.33
C ASP A 36 6.05 -3.28 -15.03
N ILE A 37 5.81 -2.88 -13.77
CA ILE A 37 4.53 -2.32 -13.32
C ILE A 37 4.56 -0.79 -13.43
N ALA A 38 3.40 -0.17 -13.57
CA ALA A 38 3.24 1.29 -13.59
C ALA A 38 2.82 1.85 -12.23
N TYR A 39 2.19 1.02 -11.40
CA TYR A 39 1.63 1.42 -10.13
C TYR A 39 1.71 0.30 -9.12
N ILE A 40 2.05 0.66 -7.89
CA ILE A 40 1.91 -0.20 -6.73
C ILE A 40 1.34 0.61 -5.57
N SER A 41 0.38 0.04 -4.87
CA SER A 41 -0.04 0.54 -3.57
C SER A 41 -0.25 -0.59 -2.58
N TYR A 42 -0.12 -0.25 -1.30
CA TYR A 42 -0.45 -1.12 -0.19
C TYR A 42 -1.49 -0.42 0.67
N THR A 43 -2.63 -1.09 0.83
CA THR A 43 -3.61 -0.73 1.83
C THR A 43 -3.39 -1.59 3.06
N PHE A 44 -3.11 -0.96 4.19
CA PHE A 44 -2.98 -1.61 5.47
C PHE A 44 -4.29 -1.51 6.23
N ILE A 45 -4.69 -2.62 6.82
CA ILE A 45 -5.86 -2.74 7.67
C ILE A 45 -5.37 -3.32 9.00
N SER A 46 -5.48 -2.53 10.07
CA SER A 46 -5.08 -2.98 11.41
C SER A 46 -6.11 -3.93 12.03
N LYS A 47 -5.75 -4.56 13.16
CA LYS A 47 -6.69 -5.36 13.98
C LYS A 47 -7.93 -4.58 14.42
N ASN A 48 -7.83 -3.24 14.50
CA ASN A 48 -8.94 -2.37 14.86
C ASN A 48 -9.76 -1.92 13.65
N ASN A 49 -9.51 -2.45 12.44
CA ASN A 49 -10.11 -2.00 11.17
C ASN A 49 -9.75 -0.56 10.77
N GLU A 50 -8.64 -0.06 11.31
CA GLU A 50 -8.06 1.22 10.90
C GLU A 50 -7.30 1.05 9.59
N VAL A 51 -7.55 1.94 8.64
CA VAL A 51 -7.03 1.87 7.28
C VAL A 51 -6.04 3.01 7.01
N PHE A 52 -4.90 2.67 6.42
CA PHE A 52 -4.00 3.65 5.82
C PHE A 52 -3.35 3.10 4.55
N PHE A 53 -2.74 3.98 3.77
CA PHE A 53 -2.24 3.67 2.45
C PHE A 53 -0.81 4.12 2.28
N ILE A 54 -0.07 3.39 1.45
CA ILE A 54 1.16 3.87 0.81
C ILE A 54 1.08 3.53 -0.67
N SER A 55 1.62 4.39 -1.51
CA SER A 55 1.45 4.25 -2.95
C SER A 55 2.63 4.86 -3.70
N SER A 56 2.98 4.24 -4.83
CA SER A 56 3.91 4.83 -5.78
C SER A 56 3.33 6.07 -6.47
N SER A 57 2.01 6.23 -6.42
CA SER A 57 1.29 7.41 -6.90
C SER A 57 0.34 7.94 -5.81
N PRO A 58 0.85 8.68 -4.80
CA PRO A 58 0.05 9.22 -3.70
C PRO A 58 -1.19 10.01 -4.15
N ALA A 59 -1.11 10.70 -5.28
CA ALA A 59 -2.23 11.44 -5.85
C ALA A 59 -3.44 10.55 -6.16
N ILE A 60 -3.25 9.27 -6.50
CA ILE A 60 -4.37 8.34 -6.70
C ILE A 60 -5.07 8.10 -5.36
N GLU A 61 -4.35 7.71 -4.32
CA GLU A 61 -4.94 7.44 -3.00
C GLU A 61 -5.57 8.70 -2.39
N GLN A 62 -4.93 9.86 -2.55
CA GLN A 62 -5.46 11.13 -2.07
C GLN A 62 -6.80 11.46 -2.71
N ASN A 63 -6.95 11.25 -4.03
CA ASN A 63 -8.24 11.43 -4.71
C ASN A 63 -9.32 10.49 -4.14
N LEU A 64 -8.95 9.26 -3.79
CA LEU A 64 -9.90 8.31 -3.18
C LEU A 64 -10.30 8.72 -1.77
N ILE A 65 -9.37 9.28 -0.99
CA ILE A 65 -9.64 9.82 0.34
C ILE A 65 -10.59 11.02 0.24
N GLU A 66 -10.22 12.04 -0.55
CA GLU A 66 -10.99 13.29 -0.67
C GLU A 66 -12.40 13.07 -1.21
N LYS A 67 -12.59 12.06 -2.06
CA LYS A 67 -13.88 11.73 -2.66
C LYS A 67 -14.66 10.66 -1.89
N ASN A 68 -14.17 10.24 -0.72
CA ASN A 68 -14.74 9.16 0.08
C ASN A 68 -14.92 7.83 -0.68
N LEU A 69 -14.06 7.56 -1.66
CA LEU A 69 -14.08 6.34 -2.48
C LEU A 69 -13.20 5.21 -1.89
N TRP A 70 -12.33 5.53 -0.93
CA TRP A 70 -11.41 4.58 -0.32
C TRP A 70 -12.10 3.36 0.31
N CYS A 71 -13.28 3.55 0.91
CA CYS A 71 -14.03 2.46 1.54
C CYS A 71 -14.68 1.57 0.47
N LEU A 72 -15.21 2.17 -0.60
CA LEU A 72 -15.77 1.43 -1.74
C LEU A 72 -14.72 0.58 -2.43
N ASP A 73 -13.49 1.08 -2.52
CA ASP A 73 -12.36 0.32 -3.06
C ASP A 73 -12.12 -0.96 -2.25
N LEU A 74 -12.26 -0.92 -0.92
CA LEU A 74 -12.10 -2.09 -0.06
C LEU A 74 -13.28 -3.04 -0.10
N THR A 75 -14.50 -2.53 0.05
CA THR A 75 -15.71 -3.36 0.15
C THR A 75 -16.00 -4.08 -1.15
N SER A 76 -15.78 -3.45 -2.30
CA SER A 76 -16.01 -4.06 -3.62
C SER A 76 -15.05 -5.22 -3.89
N LEU A 77 -13.87 -5.24 -3.26
CA LEU A 77 -12.87 -6.30 -3.44
C LEU A 77 -13.10 -7.51 -2.54
N GLN A 78 -13.76 -7.32 -1.38
CA GLN A 78 -13.90 -8.39 -0.38
C GLN A 78 -14.40 -9.73 -0.93
N PRO A 79 -15.40 -9.78 -1.84
CA PRO A 79 -15.88 -11.06 -2.38
C PRO A 79 -14.80 -11.85 -3.14
N PHE A 80 -13.80 -11.16 -3.67
CA PHE A 80 -12.78 -11.72 -4.56
C PHE A 80 -11.46 -12.02 -3.85
N LEU A 81 -11.19 -11.33 -2.73
CA LEU A 81 -9.91 -11.39 -2.04
C LEU A 81 -9.73 -12.70 -1.28
N LEU A 82 -8.92 -13.58 -1.86
CA LEU A 82 -8.40 -14.77 -1.20
C LEU A 82 -6.96 -14.53 -0.73
N LYS A 83 -6.66 -14.99 0.50
CA LYS A 83 -5.33 -14.85 1.09
C LYS A 83 -4.27 -15.51 0.18
N ASP A 84 -3.17 -14.78 -0.02
CA ASP A 84 -1.99 -15.17 -0.80
C ASP A 84 -2.31 -15.57 -2.25
N LYS A 85 -3.45 -15.13 -2.77
CA LYS A 85 -3.87 -15.33 -4.16
C LYS A 85 -3.95 -14.02 -4.91
N PHE A 86 -3.52 -14.11 -6.16
CA PHE A 86 -3.65 -13.04 -7.13
C PHE A 86 -5.03 -12.99 -7.73
N VAL A 87 -5.62 -11.81 -7.69
CA VAL A 87 -6.94 -11.52 -8.25
C VAL A 87 -6.75 -10.47 -9.35
N PRO A 88 -6.97 -10.81 -10.63
CA PRO A 88 -6.98 -9.84 -11.72
C PRO A 88 -8.12 -8.83 -11.53
N TRP A 89 -7.87 -7.57 -11.81
CA TRP A 89 -8.88 -6.51 -11.73
C TRP A 89 -10.07 -6.78 -12.65
N ALA A 90 -9.84 -7.41 -13.79
CA ALA A 90 -10.88 -7.81 -14.73
C ALA A 90 -12.00 -8.67 -14.10
N GLN A 91 -11.76 -9.32 -12.95
CA GLN A 91 -12.78 -10.12 -12.25
C GLN A 91 -13.83 -9.28 -11.54
N PHE A 92 -13.51 -8.04 -11.15
CA PHE A 92 -14.40 -7.19 -10.34
C PHE A 92 -14.57 -5.78 -10.89
N ILE A 93 -13.79 -5.37 -11.89
CA ILE A 93 -13.76 -3.98 -12.38
C ILE A 93 -15.13 -3.49 -12.87
N ASN A 94 -15.98 -4.39 -13.39
CA ASN A 94 -17.32 -4.07 -13.88
C ASN A 94 -18.33 -3.82 -12.76
N GLU A 95 -18.05 -4.28 -11.54
CA GLU A 95 -18.90 -4.08 -10.36
C GLU A 95 -18.58 -2.77 -9.63
N LEU A 96 -17.46 -2.13 -9.97
CA LEU A 96 -17.02 -0.89 -9.37
C LEU A 96 -17.86 0.31 -9.85
N SER A 97 -18.04 1.28 -8.96
CA SER A 97 -18.66 2.55 -9.34
C SER A 97 -17.83 3.27 -10.41
N PHE A 98 -18.50 4.01 -11.30
CA PHE A 98 -17.85 4.81 -12.35
C PHE A 98 -16.76 5.73 -11.78
N ALA A 99 -17.02 6.36 -10.64
CA ALA A 99 -16.07 7.25 -9.98
C ALA A 99 -14.81 6.49 -9.55
N LEU A 100 -14.94 5.34 -8.87
CA LEU A 100 -13.80 4.56 -8.41
C LEU A 100 -12.94 4.07 -9.58
N ARG A 101 -13.59 3.62 -10.66
CA ARG A 101 -12.89 3.24 -11.89
C ARG A 101 -12.07 4.39 -12.46
N THR A 102 -12.69 5.56 -12.62
CA THR A 102 -12.06 6.75 -13.20
C THR A 102 -10.85 7.23 -12.39
N TYR A 103 -10.96 7.24 -11.06
CA TYR A 103 -9.91 7.80 -10.21
C TYR A 103 -8.73 6.85 -9.96
N LYS A 104 -8.95 5.53 -10.08
CA LYS A 104 -7.91 4.51 -9.80
C LYS A 104 -7.63 3.57 -10.99
N TYR A 105 -8.64 2.86 -11.48
CA TYR A 105 -8.46 1.67 -12.31
C TYR A 105 -8.25 1.98 -13.80
N ASP A 106 -9.02 2.90 -14.38
CA ASP A 106 -8.98 3.21 -15.83
C ASP A 106 -7.67 3.92 -16.25
N LYS A 107 -6.78 4.23 -15.30
CA LYS A 107 -5.43 4.75 -15.55
C LYS A 107 -4.45 3.67 -16.02
N PHE A 108 -4.84 2.40 -15.96
CA PHE A 108 -4.01 1.25 -16.27
C PHE A 108 -4.72 0.35 -17.28
N LEU A 109 -3.95 -0.37 -18.09
CA LEU A 109 -4.50 -1.32 -19.07
C LEU A 109 -4.86 -2.66 -18.44
N ASP A 110 -4.19 -3.02 -17.35
CA ASP A 110 -4.42 -4.24 -16.59
C ASP A 110 -3.93 -4.06 -15.15
N GLY A 111 -4.34 -4.94 -14.25
CA GLY A 111 -3.90 -4.91 -12.88
C GLY A 111 -4.33 -6.10 -12.06
N TYR A 112 -3.70 -6.21 -10.90
CA TYR A 112 -3.93 -7.30 -9.96
C TYR A 112 -4.00 -6.76 -8.55
N CYS A 113 -4.71 -7.47 -7.69
CA CYS A 113 -4.62 -7.29 -6.26
C CYS A 113 -4.34 -8.61 -5.53
N MET A 114 -3.81 -8.51 -4.33
CA MET A 114 -3.50 -9.66 -3.48
C MET A 114 -3.66 -9.28 -2.01
N LEU A 115 -4.33 -10.15 -1.26
CA LEU A 115 -4.48 -10.05 0.17
C LEU A 115 -3.38 -10.85 0.87
N THR A 116 -2.66 -10.24 1.80
CA THR A 116 -1.65 -10.91 2.64
C THR A 116 -1.81 -10.54 4.10
N SER A 117 -1.18 -11.33 4.97
CA SER A 117 -0.96 -10.96 6.36
C SER A 117 0.48 -10.48 6.52
N TYR A 118 0.68 -9.31 7.14
CA TYR A 118 2.01 -8.77 7.43
C TYR A 118 2.02 -8.23 8.86
N GLN A 119 2.76 -8.90 9.75
CA GLN A 119 2.75 -8.62 11.19
C GLN A 119 1.30 -8.60 11.74
N GLU A 120 0.88 -7.47 12.32
CA GLU A 120 -0.47 -7.27 12.86
C GLU A 120 -1.47 -6.76 11.82
N PHE A 121 -1.04 -6.56 10.58
CA PHE A 121 -1.85 -6.00 9.51
C PHE A 121 -2.35 -7.07 8.55
N ILE A 122 -3.54 -6.81 8.03
CA ILE A 122 -3.96 -7.33 6.74
C ILE A 122 -3.52 -6.29 5.70
N VAL A 123 -2.83 -6.74 4.66
CA VAL A 123 -2.31 -5.87 3.61
C VAL A 123 -2.89 -6.29 2.27
N ILE A 124 -3.57 -5.34 1.61
CA ILE A 124 -3.99 -5.51 0.23
C ILE A 124 -2.98 -4.79 -0.65
N THR A 125 -2.30 -5.54 -1.51
CA THR A 125 -1.41 -4.98 -2.51
C THR A 125 -2.17 -4.79 -3.80
N PHE A 126 -2.01 -3.63 -4.45
CA PHE A 126 -2.53 -3.33 -5.77
C PHE A 126 -1.39 -3.11 -6.74
N LEU A 127 -1.53 -3.62 -7.96
CA LEU A 127 -0.58 -3.43 -9.06
C LEU A 127 -1.32 -2.98 -10.31
N GLY A 128 -0.85 -1.91 -10.93
CA GLY A 128 -1.35 -1.43 -12.22
C GLY A 128 -0.27 -1.53 -13.29
N PHE A 129 -0.66 -1.90 -14.51
CA PHE A 129 0.23 -2.11 -15.65
C PHE A 129 -0.16 -1.18 -16.81
N ASN A 130 0.84 -0.63 -17.50
CA ASN A 130 0.64 0.18 -18.72
C ASN A 130 0.58 -0.66 -20.00
N LYS A 131 0.66 -1.99 -19.88
CA LYS A 131 0.59 -2.95 -20.98
C LYS A 131 -0.42 -4.01 -20.60
N LYS A 132 -1.14 -4.58 -21.57
CA LYS A 132 -1.94 -5.78 -21.32
C LYS A 132 -0.98 -6.91 -20.95
N THR A 133 -1.08 -7.41 -19.74
CA THR A 133 -0.32 -8.59 -19.32
C THR A 133 -0.88 -9.79 -20.08
N LEU A 134 -0.09 -10.38 -20.98
CA LEU A 134 -0.42 -11.67 -21.59
C LEU A 134 -0.49 -12.69 -20.46
N THR A 135 -1.72 -13.06 -20.13
CA THR A 135 -2.08 -13.84 -18.96
C THR A 135 -1.37 -15.20 -18.93
N LYS A 136 -0.97 -15.61 -17.72
CA LYS A 136 -0.61 -16.96 -17.23
C LYS A 136 0.86 -17.41 -17.13
N THR A 137 1.83 -16.90 -17.89
CA THR A 137 3.16 -17.56 -17.93
C THR A 137 4.28 -16.95 -17.08
N VAL A 138 4.17 -15.69 -16.59
CA VAL A 138 5.33 -15.01 -16.00
C VAL A 138 5.15 -14.52 -14.56
N PHE A 139 3.91 -14.29 -14.10
CA PHE A 139 3.67 -13.86 -12.72
C PHE A 139 3.51 -15.07 -11.78
N ASN A 140 4.63 -15.66 -11.38
CA ASN A 140 4.66 -16.67 -10.33
C ASN A 140 4.21 -16.02 -9.00
N SER A 141 3.10 -16.50 -8.45
CA SER A 141 2.54 -15.96 -7.21
C SER A 141 3.54 -15.99 -6.06
N SER A 142 4.41 -17.01 -5.99
CA SER A 142 5.43 -17.11 -4.94
C SER A 142 6.53 -16.07 -5.12
N LYS A 143 6.98 -15.82 -6.36
CA LYS A 143 7.98 -14.79 -6.65
C LYS A 143 7.48 -13.40 -6.24
N PHE A 144 6.22 -13.10 -6.54
CA PHE A 144 5.66 -11.83 -6.12
C PHE A 144 5.41 -11.75 -4.62
N LEU A 145 4.90 -12.81 -3.98
CA LEU A 145 4.78 -12.84 -2.52
C LEU A 145 6.12 -12.52 -1.85
N ALA A 146 7.20 -13.12 -2.33
CA ALA A 146 8.55 -12.85 -1.85
C ALA A 146 8.96 -11.38 -2.08
N LEU A 147 8.73 -10.87 -3.28
CA LEU A 147 9.04 -9.48 -3.65
C LEU A 147 8.22 -8.47 -2.83
N SER A 148 6.91 -8.67 -2.74
CA SER A 148 5.98 -7.87 -1.93
C SER A 148 6.39 -7.87 -0.46
N SER A 149 6.72 -9.05 0.09
CA SER A 149 7.23 -9.18 1.47
C SER A 149 8.53 -8.43 1.68
N TYR A 150 9.47 -8.52 0.73
CA TYR A 150 10.74 -7.77 0.79
C TYR A 150 10.51 -6.25 0.75
N CYS A 151 9.61 -5.79 -0.11
CA CYS A 151 9.22 -4.38 -0.20
C CYS A 151 8.62 -3.89 1.13
N LEU A 152 7.67 -4.64 1.70
CA LEU A 152 7.06 -4.35 2.99
C LEU A 152 8.07 -4.33 4.14
N GLN A 153 9.04 -5.25 4.15
CA GLN A 153 10.14 -5.26 5.13
C GLN A 153 11.01 -4.01 5.03
N LYS A 154 11.38 -3.59 3.81
CA LYS A 154 12.12 -2.34 3.57
C LYS A 154 11.34 -1.12 4.05
N ILE A 155 10.04 -1.06 3.73
CA ILE A 155 9.15 0.02 4.16
C ILE A 155 9.10 0.06 5.69
N HIS A 156 8.80 -1.05 6.35
CA HIS A 156 8.70 -1.13 7.81
C HIS A 156 10.01 -0.78 8.53
N TYR A 157 11.16 -1.13 7.94
CA TYR A 157 12.46 -0.76 8.50
C TYR A 157 12.66 0.77 8.51
N LEU A 158 12.34 1.42 7.39
CA LEU A 158 12.62 2.85 7.18
C LEU A 158 11.51 3.79 7.65
N ILE A 159 10.26 3.33 7.63
CA ILE A 159 9.07 4.16 7.84
C ILE A 159 8.26 3.56 8.99
N PRO A 160 8.04 4.32 10.08
CA PRO A 160 7.18 3.88 11.17
C PRO A 160 5.72 3.86 10.69
N LEU A 161 5.07 2.69 10.79
CA LEU A 161 3.67 2.54 10.36
C LEU A 161 2.68 3.14 11.39
N PRO A 162 1.67 3.89 10.94
CA PRO A 162 0.74 4.64 11.80
C PRO A 162 -0.30 3.69 12.37
N THR A 163 0.02 3.01 13.47
CA THR A 163 -0.87 2.11 14.26
C THR A 163 -0.09 1.38 15.35
N LEU A 164 1.26 1.41 15.29
CA LEU A 164 2.12 1.14 16.43
C LEU A 164 1.99 2.27 17.46
N LYS A 165 0.83 2.32 18.15
CA LYS A 165 0.71 3.10 19.40
C LYS A 165 1.79 2.60 20.35
N GLY A 166 2.90 3.33 20.47
CA GLY A 166 3.92 3.06 21.49
C GLY A 166 5.38 3.11 21.06
N VAL A 167 5.73 3.25 19.77
CA VAL A 167 7.13 3.52 19.41
C VAL A 167 7.23 4.94 18.90
N ILE A 168 7.27 5.88 19.85
CA ILE A 168 8.06 7.09 19.64
C ILE A 168 9.45 6.57 19.30
N ARG A 169 9.81 6.51 18.01
CA ARG A 169 11.22 6.43 17.64
C ARG A 169 11.78 7.76 18.09
N ASN A 170 12.30 7.81 19.33
CA ASN A 170 13.07 8.94 19.81
C ASN A 170 14.08 9.24 18.71
N LYS A 171 13.89 10.37 18.04
CA LYS A 171 14.90 10.92 17.15
C LYS A 171 16.18 10.97 18.00
N PRO A 172 17.29 10.34 17.60
CA PRO A 172 18.48 10.32 18.44
C PRO A 172 18.84 11.77 18.76
N PHE A 173 18.74 12.13 20.03
CA PHE A 173 19.06 13.46 20.50
C PHE A 173 20.58 13.53 20.58
N LEU A 174 21.21 14.10 19.55
CA LEU A 174 22.63 14.43 19.59
C LEU A 174 22.80 15.60 20.55
N GLN A 175 23.22 15.30 21.78
CA GLN A 175 23.69 16.31 22.72
C GLN A 175 25.18 16.56 22.45
N LEU A 176 25.52 17.74 21.95
CA LEU A 176 26.90 18.17 21.84
C LEU A 176 27.47 18.38 23.25
N ILE A 177 28.46 17.57 23.64
CA ILE A 177 29.24 17.78 24.86
C ILE A 177 30.53 18.47 24.46
N VAL A 178 30.66 19.75 24.79
CA VAL A 178 31.89 20.51 24.62
C VAL A 178 32.69 20.41 25.93
N ASN A 179 33.73 19.59 25.94
CA ASN A 179 34.68 19.55 27.05
C ASN A 179 35.67 20.71 26.88
N ASN A 180 35.40 21.84 27.51
CA ASN A 180 36.40 22.90 27.68
C ASN A 180 37.34 22.53 28.83
N THR A 181 38.27 21.61 28.58
CA THR A 181 39.47 21.46 29.42
C THR A 181 40.65 22.05 28.65
N GLY A 182 40.78 23.37 28.74
CA GLY A 182 41.90 24.15 28.24
C GLY A 182 42.16 25.30 29.19
N THR A 183 42.91 25.01 30.26
CA THR A 183 43.69 25.99 31.02
C THR A 183 44.90 26.42 30.22
#